data_AF-A0A1V6BVN3-F1
#
_entry.id   AF-A0A1V6BVN3-F1
#
_cell.length_a   1.000
_cell.length_b   1.000
_cell.length_c   1.000
_cell.angle_alpha   90.00
_cell.angle_beta   90.00
_cell.angle_gamma   90.00
#
_symmetry.space_group_name_H-M   'P 1'
#
loop_
_entity.id
_entity.type
_entity.pdbx_description
1 polymer ?
#
loop_
_entity_poly.entity_id
_entity_poly.type
_entity_poly.pdbx_seq_one_letter_code
_entity_poly.pdbx_strand_id
1 'polypeptide(L)'
;MSIPDIRLVYMNLVAALLVLIAGILCLLNPENHVVLLALLFIVGGEAAFVTWGMDRVEHRESRPLQFLFYIGIAAMLLALIILFFRPYLELYTIHITAMLLIIVYILQLILAVKIYRIIKNRSSMWLIIISAVLLAATLPFLIYPPFTPDIRATWMAVLSFLCAATILGCFTLARRVVLHPVHK
;
A
#
# COMPACT_ATOMS: atom_id res chain seq x y z
N MET A 1 -24.66 -12.29 -4.75
CA MET A 1 -23.59 -11.29 -4.95
C MET A 1 -22.69 -11.37 -3.74
N SER A 2 -21.42 -11.76 -3.91
CA SER A 2 -20.49 -11.96 -2.80
C SER A 2 -20.12 -10.61 -2.17
N ILE A 3 -20.14 -10.58 -0.84
CA ILE A 3 -19.56 -9.55 0.01
C ILE A 3 -18.17 -9.19 -0.56
N PRO A 4 -17.76 -7.91 -0.63
CA PRO A 4 -16.40 -7.57 -1.05
C PRO A 4 -15.45 -8.40 -0.19
N ASP A 5 -14.68 -9.29 -0.83
CA ASP A 5 -13.81 -10.23 -0.14
C ASP A 5 -13.05 -9.47 0.94
N ILE A 6 -13.33 -9.77 2.20
CA ILE A 6 -12.82 -8.98 3.33
C ILE A 6 -11.28 -8.95 3.31
N ARG A 7 -10.68 -9.99 2.73
CA ARG A 7 -9.25 -10.10 2.40
C ARG A 7 -8.76 -8.97 1.50
N LEU A 8 -9.52 -8.60 0.47
CA LEU A 8 -9.19 -7.52 -0.46
C LEU A 8 -9.24 -6.14 0.24
N VAL A 9 -10.20 -5.95 1.15
CA VAL A 9 -10.29 -4.73 1.97
C VAL A 9 -9.09 -4.59 2.91
N TYR A 10 -8.68 -5.68 3.58
CA TYR A 10 -7.49 -5.69 4.44
C TYR A 10 -6.19 -5.55 3.65
N MET A 11 -6.06 -6.21 2.48
CA MET A 11 -4.90 -6.02 1.59
C MET A 11 -4.76 -4.57 1.14
N ASN A 12 -5.88 -3.90 0.85
CA ASN A 12 -5.86 -2.49 0.50
C ASN A 12 -5.42 -1.60 1.67
N LEU A 13 -5.76 -1.97 2.92
CA LEU A 13 -5.29 -1.28 4.12
C LEU A 13 -3.75 -1.43 4.31
N VAL A 14 -3.22 -2.63 4.06
CA VAL A 14 -1.77 -2.86 4.06
C VAL A 14 -1.09 -2.02 2.97
N ALA A 15 -1.68 -1.93 1.79
CA ALA A 15 -1.21 -1.06 0.72
C ALA A 15 -1.22 0.42 1.12
N ALA A 16 -2.25 0.89 1.85
CA ALA A 16 -2.28 2.25 2.38
C ALA A 16 -1.13 2.53 3.36
N LEU A 17 -0.77 1.57 4.20
CA LEU A 17 0.38 1.69 5.11
C LEU A 17 1.69 1.81 4.32
N LEU A 18 1.89 0.95 3.32
CA LEU A 18 3.07 1.01 2.44
C LEU A 18 3.19 2.36 1.72
N VAL A 19 2.07 2.88 1.21
CA VAL A 19 2.03 4.18 0.56
C VAL A 19 2.29 5.32 1.54
N LEU A 20 1.76 5.24 2.77
CA LEU A 20 1.99 6.24 3.80
C LEU A 20 3.46 6.28 4.21
N ILE A 21 4.10 5.12 4.35
CA ILE A 21 5.54 5.01 4.57
C ILE A 21 6.30 5.60 3.38
N ALA A 22 5.95 5.24 2.14
CA ALA A 22 6.61 5.78 0.95
C ALA A 22 6.47 7.32 0.85
N GLY A 23 5.33 7.88 1.23
CA GLY A 23 5.11 9.33 1.28
C GLY A 23 5.91 10.05 2.35
N ILE A 24 6.00 9.47 3.57
CA ILE A 24 6.88 9.97 4.63
C ILE A 24 8.33 9.90 4.17
N LEU A 25 8.71 8.78 3.53
CA LEU A 25 10.03 8.63 2.97
C LEU A 25 10.26 9.79 2.04
N CYS A 26 9.50 10.03 0.96
CA CYS A 26 9.73 11.14 0.02
C CYS A 26 10.02 12.54 0.63
N LEU A 27 9.66 12.84 1.87
CA LEU A 27 9.96 14.12 2.56
C LEU A 27 11.31 14.14 3.31
N LEU A 28 11.95 12.99 3.52
CA LEU A 28 13.28 12.86 4.12
C LEU A 28 14.39 13.06 3.06
N ASN A 29 15.65 13.12 3.47
CA ASN A 29 16.76 13.09 2.51
C ASN A 29 16.80 11.75 1.76
N PRO A 30 17.13 11.73 0.45
CA PRO A 30 17.13 10.52 -0.38
C PRO A 30 18.03 9.41 0.18
N GLU A 31 19.16 9.80 0.78
CA GLU A 31 20.08 8.88 1.47
C GLU A 31 19.42 8.12 2.63
N ASN A 32 18.44 8.73 3.29
CA ASN A 32 17.71 8.14 4.40
C ASN A 32 16.51 7.30 3.93
N HIS A 33 15.98 7.53 2.71
CA HIS A 33 14.83 6.77 2.18
C HIS A 33 15.14 5.30 2.01
N VAL A 34 16.26 5.03 1.35
CA VAL A 34 16.64 3.66 0.99
C VAL A 34 16.98 2.86 2.23
N VAL A 35 17.64 3.51 3.20
CA VAL A 35 18.01 2.89 4.48
C VAL A 35 16.78 2.62 5.33
N LEU A 36 15.84 3.57 5.46
CA LEU A 36 14.58 3.31 6.18
C LEU A 36 13.73 2.24 5.50
N LEU A 37 13.66 2.24 4.16
CA LEU A 37 12.90 1.25 3.41
C LEU A 37 13.48 -0.15 3.62
N ALA A 38 14.82 -0.28 3.58
CA ALA A 38 15.49 -1.53 3.90
C ALA A 38 15.21 -1.98 5.35
N LEU A 39 15.31 -1.07 6.32
CA LEU A 39 14.97 -1.36 7.72
C LEU A 39 13.52 -1.82 7.87
N LEU A 40 12.59 -1.23 7.13
CA LEU A 40 11.18 -1.63 7.18
C LEU A 40 10.95 -3.05 6.66
N PHE A 41 11.65 -3.44 5.59
CA PHE A 41 11.61 -4.81 5.07
C PHE A 41 12.31 -5.80 6.00
N ILE A 42 13.38 -5.39 6.69
CA ILE A 42 14.04 -6.22 7.72
C ILE A 42 13.07 -6.46 8.88
N VAL A 43 12.53 -5.41 9.49
CA VAL A 43 11.59 -5.53 10.62
C VAL A 43 10.32 -6.28 10.20
N GLY A 44 9.80 -6.03 9.00
CA GLY A 44 8.64 -6.74 8.46
C GLY A 44 8.91 -8.23 8.20
N GLY A 45 10.10 -8.57 7.70
CA GLY A 45 10.53 -9.95 7.52
C GLY A 45 10.73 -10.68 8.85
N GLU A 46 11.31 -10.03 9.85
CA GLU A 46 11.42 -10.56 11.21
C GLU A 46 10.06 -10.82 11.84
N ALA A 47 9.12 -9.88 11.71
CA ALA A 47 7.76 -10.07 12.19
C ALA A 47 7.08 -11.29 11.51
N ALA A 48 7.29 -11.48 10.20
CA ALA A 48 6.79 -12.65 9.49
C ALA A 48 7.41 -13.97 9.99
N PHE A 49 8.71 -13.96 10.33
CA PHE A 49 9.36 -15.15 10.91
C PHE A 49 8.92 -15.44 12.34
N VAL A 50 8.77 -14.41 13.18
CA VAL A 50 8.28 -14.57 14.56
C VAL A 50 6.85 -15.10 14.56
N THR A 51 5.97 -14.53 13.74
CA THR A 51 4.57 -15.01 13.63
C THR A 51 4.48 -16.43 13.07
N TRP A 52 5.30 -16.77 12.07
CA TRP A 52 5.43 -18.15 11.61
C TRP A 52 5.94 -19.10 12.70
N GLY A 53 6.95 -18.67 13.47
CA GLY A 53 7.51 -19.44 14.58
C GLY A 53 6.49 -19.71 15.69
N MET A 54 5.72 -18.69 16.07
CA MET A 54 4.64 -18.80 17.06
C MET A 54 3.52 -19.73 16.58
N ASP A 55 3.06 -19.57 15.33
CA ASP A 55 2.02 -20.42 14.73
C ASP A 55 2.42 -21.91 14.74
N ARG A 56 3.70 -22.18 14.44
CA ARG A 56 4.24 -23.55 14.44
C ARG A 56 4.36 -24.18 15.84
N VAL A 57 4.50 -23.35 16.88
CA VAL A 57 4.58 -23.78 18.28
C VAL A 57 3.18 -24.00 18.86
N GLU A 58 2.24 -23.11 18.53
CA GLU A 58 0.89 -23.08 19.11
C GLU A 58 -0.10 -24.02 18.41
N HIS A 59 0.02 -24.23 17.09
CA HIS A 59 -0.88 -25.08 16.30
C HIS A 59 -0.16 -26.22 15.54
N ARG A 60 0.49 -27.12 16.30
CA ARG A 60 1.30 -28.24 15.78
C ARG A 60 0.61 -29.14 14.74
N GLU A 61 -0.71 -29.24 14.74
CA GLU A 61 -1.48 -30.13 13.86
C GLU A 61 -2.07 -29.42 12.61
N SER A 62 -2.10 -28.09 12.58
CA SER A 62 -2.58 -27.34 11.43
C SER A 62 -1.49 -27.21 10.36
N ARG A 63 -1.86 -27.22 9.07
CA ARG A 63 -0.90 -27.03 7.97
C ARG A 63 -0.13 -25.72 8.22
N PRO A 64 1.21 -25.77 8.35
CA PRO A 64 1.99 -24.59 8.69
C PRO A 64 1.76 -23.52 7.63
N LEU A 65 1.65 -22.26 8.05
CA LEU A 65 1.59 -21.10 7.16
C LEU A 65 2.94 -20.89 6.46
N GLN A 66 3.35 -21.83 5.60
CA GLN A 66 4.60 -21.79 4.82
C GLN A 66 4.72 -20.49 4.01
N PHE A 67 3.59 -19.91 3.61
CA PHE A 67 3.53 -18.62 2.95
C PHE A 67 4.16 -17.48 3.79
N LEU A 68 4.01 -17.46 5.12
CA LEU A 68 4.64 -16.46 5.99
C LEU A 68 6.16 -16.59 6.01
N PHE A 69 6.69 -17.82 5.98
CA PHE A 69 8.13 -18.06 5.85
C PHE A 69 8.68 -17.57 4.51
N TYR A 70 7.97 -17.83 3.41
CA TYR A 70 8.34 -17.32 2.08
C TYR A 70 8.28 -15.78 2.01
N ILE A 71 7.28 -15.15 2.64
CA ILE A 71 7.21 -13.68 2.76
C ILE A 71 8.41 -13.15 3.55
N GLY A 72 8.77 -13.77 4.68
CA GLY A 72 9.91 -13.37 5.49
C GLY A 72 11.23 -13.41 4.70
N ILE A 73 11.48 -14.50 3.97
CA ILE A 73 12.66 -14.62 3.10
C ILE A 73 12.63 -13.60 1.98
N ALA A 74 11.49 -13.43 1.31
CA ALA A 74 11.35 -12.47 0.22
C ALA A 74 11.60 -11.03 0.70
N ALA A 75 11.09 -10.67 1.89
CA ALA A 75 11.33 -9.37 2.51
C ALA A 75 12.81 -9.15 2.82
N MET A 76 13.51 -10.15 3.35
CA MET A 76 14.95 -10.06 3.63
C MET A 76 15.80 -9.96 2.37
N LEU A 77 15.51 -10.77 1.35
CA LEU A 77 16.18 -10.68 0.05
C LEU A 77 15.95 -9.31 -0.58
N LEU A 78 14.72 -8.79 -0.51
CA LEU A 78 14.40 -7.48 -1.05
C LEU A 78 15.11 -6.36 -0.28
N ALA A 79 15.20 -6.43 1.05
CA ALA A 79 16.00 -5.49 1.84
C ALA A 79 17.48 -5.51 1.43
N LEU A 80 18.04 -6.70 1.20
CA LEU A 80 19.43 -6.88 0.81
C LEU A 80 19.69 -6.30 -0.59
N ILE A 81 18.78 -6.53 -1.54
CA ILE A 81 18.81 -5.89 -2.87
C ILE A 81 18.72 -4.37 -2.74
N ILE A 82 17.83 -3.85 -1.89
CA ILE A 82 17.65 -2.41 -1.66
C ILE A 82 18.94 -1.79 -1.11
N LEU A 83 19.60 -2.44 -0.16
CA LEU A 83 20.87 -1.97 0.40
C LEU A 83 22.02 -2.02 -0.62
N PHE A 84 22.08 -3.08 -1.44
CA PHE A 84 23.14 -3.27 -2.42
C PHE A 84 23.04 -2.30 -3.61
N PHE A 85 21.83 -2.00 -4.06
CA PHE A 85 21.55 -1.08 -5.17
C PHE A 85 21.25 0.35 -4.71
N ARG A 86 21.54 0.69 -3.45
CA ARG A 86 21.26 2.00 -2.85
C ARG A 86 21.55 3.21 -3.74
N PRO A 87 22.79 3.40 -4.27
CA PRO A 87 23.10 4.60 -5.06
C PRO A 87 22.29 4.68 -6.36
N TYR A 88 21.85 3.55 -6.91
CA TYR A 88 20.97 3.52 -8.09
C TYR A 88 19.51 3.77 -7.71
N LEU A 89 19.04 3.23 -6.58
CA LEU A 89 17.67 3.41 -6.11
C LEU A 89 17.37 4.86 -5.73
N GLU A 90 18.35 5.58 -5.18
CA GLU A 90 18.24 7.01 -4.85
C GLU A 90 17.82 7.84 -6.08
N LEU A 91 18.36 7.54 -7.26
CA LEU A 91 18.02 8.18 -8.55
C LEU A 91 16.60 7.85 -9.03
N TYR A 92 16.07 6.67 -8.70
CA TYR A 92 14.77 6.18 -9.17
C TYR A 92 13.65 6.26 -8.12
N THR A 93 13.92 6.79 -6.93
CA THR A 93 12.97 6.86 -5.82
C THR A 93 11.60 7.40 -6.23
N ILE A 94 11.56 8.49 -6.99
CA ILE A 94 10.30 9.11 -7.47
C ILE A 94 9.53 8.16 -8.40
N HIS A 95 10.22 7.50 -9.34
CA HIS A 95 9.60 6.57 -10.28
C HIS A 95 9.08 5.32 -9.58
N ILE A 96 9.81 4.80 -8.59
CA ILE A 96 9.41 3.65 -7.78
C ILE A 96 8.16 3.99 -6.95
N THR A 97 8.15 5.15 -6.29
CA THR A 97 6.97 5.61 -5.54
C THR A 97 5.78 5.86 -6.46
N ALA A 98 6.00 6.41 -7.66
CA ALA A 98 4.94 6.59 -8.66
C ALA A 98 4.36 5.25 -9.14
N MET A 99 5.21 4.25 -9.41
CA MET A 99 4.76 2.90 -9.76
C MET A 99 3.92 2.28 -8.63
N LEU A 100 4.40 2.39 -7.38
CA LEU A 100 3.67 1.91 -6.22
C LEU A 100 2.30 2.59 -6.11
N LEU A 101 2.23 3.92 -6.24
CA LEU A 101 0.97 4.66 -6.20
C LEU A 101 0.01 4.23 -7.31
N ILE A 102 0.48 4.04 -8.54
CA ILE A 102 -0.38 3.62 -9.66
C ILE A 102 -1.01 2.25 -9.36
N ILE A 103 -0.23 1.27 -8.90
CA ILE A 103 -0.72 -0.06 -8.54
C ILE A 103 -1.79 0.06 -7.44
N VAL A 104 -1.50 0.85 -6.40
CA VAL A 104 -2.42 1.01 -5.26
C VAL A 104 -3.69 1.77 -5.64
N TYR A 105 -3.60 2.82 -6.47
CA TYR A 105 -4.77 3.53 -6.98
C TYR A 105 -5.65 2.64 -7.85
N ILE A 106 -5.08 1.75 -8.68
CA ILE A 106 -5.85 0.77 -9.45
C ILE A 106 -6.61 -0.19 -8.51
N LEU A 107 -5.93 -0.73 -7.49
CA LEU A 107 -6.55 -1.60 -6.49
C LEU A 107 -7.69 -0.89 -5.74
N GLN A 108 -7.45 0.35 -5.31
CA GLN A 108 -8.43 1.20 -4.65
C GLN A 108 -9.63 1.48 -5.55
N LEU A 109 -9.42 1.74 -6.85
CA LEU A 109 -10.49 2.00 -7.81
C LEU A 109 -11.35 0.75 -8.02
N ILE A 110 -10.72 -0.43 -8.16
CA ILE A 110 -11.44 -1.72 -8.24
C ILE A 110 -12.30 -1.94 -6.99
N LEU A 111 -11.74 -1.67 -5.80
CA LEU A 111 -12.46 -1.81 -4.53
C LEU A 111 -13.65 -0.84 -4.45
N ALA A 112 -13.42 0.43 -4.77
CA ALA A 112 -14.44 1.48 -4.73
C ALA A 112 -15.59 1.19 -5.72
N VAL A 113 -15.29 0.69 -6.92
CA VAL A 113 -16.29 0.25 -7.91
C VAL A 113 -17.11 -0.93 -7.40
N LYS A 114 -16.46 -1.94 -6.80
CA LYS A 114 -17.18 -3.08 -6.18
C LYS A 114 -18.13 -2.61 -5.08
N ILE A 115 -17.67 -1.70 -4.21
CA ILE A 115 -18.48 -1.11 -3.14
C ILE A 115 -19.65 -0.30 -3.71
N TYR A 116 -19.41 0.54 -4.73
CA TYR A 116 -20.46 1.31 -5.39
C TYR A 116 -21.53 0.42 -6.03
N ARG A 117 -21.15 -0.68 -6.67
CA ARG A 117 -22.13 -1.62 -7.27
C ARG A 117 -23.07 -2.22 -6.24
N ILE A 118 -22.63 -2.38 -4.99
CA ILE A 118 -23.41 -2.97 -3.90
C ILE A 118 -24.30 -1.91 -3.23
N ILE A 119 -23.74 -0.75 -2.87
CA ILE A 119 -24.45 0.24 -2.04
C ILE A 119 -25.16 1.30 -2.89
N LYS A 120 -24.63 1.61 -4.08
CA LYS A 120 -25.05 2.73 -4.95
C LYS A 120 -25.13 4.09 -4.24
N ASN A 121 -24.22 4.34 -3.29
CA ASN A 121 -24.19 5.58 -2.51
C ASN A 121 -23.38 6.69 -3.21
N ARG A 122 -23.79 7.96 -3.05
CA ARG A 122 -23.04 9.14 -3.50
C ARG A 122 -21.61 9.17 -2.94
N SER A 123 -21.41 8.82 -1.67
CA SER A 123 -20.05 8.79 -1.08
C SER A 123 -19.11 7.82 -1.77
N SER A 124 -19.60 6.63 -2.16
CA SER A 124 -18.80 5.67 -2.94
C SER A 124 -18.50 6.16 -4.35
N MET A 125 -19.41 6.92 -4.97
CA MET A 125 -19.18 7.53 -6.28
C MET A 125 -18.09 8.61 -6.22
N TRP A 126 -18.11 9.46 -5.18
CA TRP A 126 -17.06 10.45 -4.94
C TRP A 126 -15.68 9.81 -4.76
N LEU A 127 -15.58 8.70 -4.02
CA LEU A 127 -14.32 7.98 -3.86
C LEU A 127 -13.76 7.46 -5.19
N ILE A 128 -14.61 6.99 -6.10
CA ILE A 128 -14.17 6.55 -7.44
C ILE A 128 -13.60 7.74 -8.22
N ILE A 129 -14.32 8.86 -8.23
CA ILE A 129 -13.90 10.07 -8.96
C ILE A 129 -12.57 10.58 -8.42
N ILE A 130 -12.44 10.73 -7.10
CA ILE A 130 -11.21 11.20 -6.45
C ILE A 130 -10.05 10.24 -6.77
N SER A 131 -10.26 8.93 -6.65
CA SER A 131 -9.23 7.93 -6.96
C SER A 131 -8.79 7.97 -8.43
N ALA A 132 -9.73 8.20 -9.36
CA ALA A 132 -9.44 8.32 -10.79
C ALA A 132 -8.62 9.58 -11.10
N VAL A 133 -8.99 10.72 -10.50
CA VAL A 133 -8.26 11.99 -10.67
C VAL A 133 -6.85 11.88 -10.10
N LEU A 134 -6.69 11.28 -8.91
CA LEU A 134 -5.39 11.08 -8.30
C LEU A 134 -4.52 10.12 -9.11
N LEU A 135 -5.09 9.05 -9.66
CA LEU A 135 -4.40 8.16 -10.60
C LEU A 135 -3.89 8.92 -11.82
N ALA A 136 -4.75 9.74 -12.44
CA ALA A 136 -4.36 10.57 -13.58
C ALA A 136 -3.23 11.55 -13.23
N ALA A 137 -3.27 12.14 -12.03
CA ALA A 137 -2.23 13.03 -11.53
C ALA A 137 -0.88 12.32 -11.24
N THR A 138 -0.89 11.02 -10.93
CA THR A 138 0.35 10.23 -10.74
C THR A 138 1.03 9.80 -12.03
N LEU A 139 0.31 9.66 -13.14
CA LEU A 139 0.86 9.15 -14.41
C LEU A 139 2.04 9.99 -14.98
N PRO A 140 2.02 11.33 -14.96
CA PRO A 140 3.14 12.14 -15.45
C PRO A 140 4.46 11.83 -14.74
N PHE A 141 4.41 11.51 -13.43
CA PHE A 141 5.59 11.20 -12.63
C PHE A 141 6.30 9.89 -13.04
N LEU A 142 5.63 9.03 -13.82
CA LEU A 142 6.20 7.80 -14.35
C LEU A 142 6.96 8.02 -15.67
N ILE A 143 6.44 8.90 -16.54
CA ILE A 143 6.95 9.06 -17.92
C ILE A 143 7.97 10.19 -17.98
N TYR A 144 7.61 11.36 -17.45
CA TYR A 144 8.48 12.52 -17.38
C TYR A 144 8.06 13.35 -16.18
N PRO A 145 8.76 13.22 -15.03
CA PRO A 145 8.31 13.86 -13.82
C PRO A 145 8.28 15.38 -14.01
N PRO A 146 7.09 16.02 -13.94
CA PRO A 146 7.00 17.46 -14.05
C PRO A 146 7.70 18.10 -12.84
N PHE A 147 8.08 19.37 -12.93
CA PHE A 147 8.71 20.15 -11.84
C PHE A 147 10.19 19.85 -11.55
N THR A 148 10.79 20.65 -10.66
CA THR A 148 12.16 20.47 -10.17
C THR A 148 12.25 19.32 -9.15
N PRO A 149 13.44 18.75 -8.90
CA PRO A 149 13.63 17.59 -8.01
C PRO A 149 12.97 17.73 -6.64
N ASP A 150 13.12 18.87 -5.98
CA ASP A 150 12.57 19.12 -4.64
C ASP A 150 11.04 19.19 -4.63
N ILE A 151 10.47 19.80 -5.68
CA ILE A 151 9.03 19.95 -5.84
C ILE A 151 8.39 18.58 -6.15
N ARG A 152 9.06 17.73 -6.94
CA ARG A 152 8.59 16.38 -7.26
C ARG A 152 8.41 15.53 -6.01
N ALA A 153 9.40 15.52 -5.11
CA ALA A 153 9.36 14.75 -3.88
C ALA A 153 8.20 15.17 -2.98
N THR A 154 7.98 16.48 -2.88
CA THR A 154 6.86 17.07 -2.12
C THR A 154 5.50 16.65 -2.70
N TRP A 155 5.31 16.75 -4.03
CA TRP A 155 4.07 16.32 -4.68
C TRP A 155 3.81 14.82 -4.55
N MET A 156 4.86 14.00 -4.63
CA MET A 156 4.76 12.56 -4.43
C MET A 156 4.33 12.20 -3.01
N ALA A 157 4.83 12.92 -2.01
CA ALA A 157 4.38 12.77 -0.63
C ALA A 157 2.89 13.13 -0.49
N VAL A 158 2.47 14.27 -1.05
CA VAL A 158 1.06 14.71 -1.04
C VAL A 158 0.14 13.67 -1.69
N LEU A 159 0.51 13.17 -2.87
CA LEU A 159 -0.25 12.13 -3.58
C LEU A 159 -0.31 10.83 -2.77
N SER A 160 0.72 10.52 -2.00
CA SER A 160 0.76 9.36 -1.11
C SER A 160 -0.16 9.51 0.10
N PHE A 161 -0.16 10.67 0.76
CA PHE A 161 -1.08 10.94 1.87
C PHE A 161 -2.54 10.97 1.41
N LEU A 162 -2.81 11.54 0.23
CA LEU A 162 -4.15 11.53 -0.36
C LEU A 162 -4.59 10.10 -0.69
N CYS A 163 -3.70 9.26 -1.24
CA CYS A 163 -3.99 7.86 -1.49
C CYS A 163 -4.40 7.14 -0.19
N ALA A 164 -3.58 7.25 0.85
CA ALA A 164 -3.86 6.64 2.15
C ALA A 164 -5.20 7.12 2.74
N ALA A 165 -5.49 8.43 2.67
CA ALA A 165 -6.76 8.99 3.12
C ALA A 165 -7.97 8.42 2.35
N THR A 166 -7.86 8.25 1.03
CA THR A 166 -8.94 7.66 0.22
C THR A 166 -9.17 6.18 0.56
N ILE A 167 -8.11 5.43 0.83
CA ILE A 167 -8.22 4.02 1.23
C ILE A 167 -8.87 3.90 2.60
N LEU A 168 -8.48 4.74 3.57
CA LEU A 168 -9.13 4.78 4.88
C LEU A 168 -10.62 5.15 4.76
N GLY A 169 -10.97 6.12 3.92
CA GLY A 169 -12.36 6.46 3.62
C GLY A 169 -13.13 5.27 3.04
N CYS A 170 -12.51 4.53 2.13
CA CYS A 170 -13.10 3.33 1.53
C CYS A 170 -13.26 2.19 2.54
N PHE A 171 -12.27 1.98 3.42
CA PHE A 171 -12.31 1.01 4.51
C PHE A 171 -13.45 1.31 5.50
N THR A 172 -13.62 2.57 5.91
CA THR A 172 -14.72 2.94 6.84
C THR A 172 -16.10 2.70 6.22
N LEU A 173 -16.26 2.98 4.92
CA LEU A 173 -17.49 2.66 4.19
C LEU A 173 -17.73 1.16 4.06
N ALA A 174 -16.71 0.38 3.68
CA ALA A 174 -16.79 -1.07 3.59
C ALA A 174 -17.13 -1.70 4.95
N ARG A 175 -16.49 -1.23 6.02
CA ARG A 175 -16.73 -1.67 7.39
C ARG A 175 -18.16 -1.39 7.83
N ARG A 176 -18.72 -0.21 7.53
CA ARG A 176 -20.14 0.08 7.80
C ARG A 176 -21.05 -0.92 7.10
N VAL A 177 -20.74 -1.32 5.87
CA VAL A 177 -21.60 -2.22 5.09
C VAL A 177 -21.53 -3.68 5.56
N VAL A 178 -20.35 -4.12 6.02
CA VAL A 178 -20.15 -5.48 6.53
C VAL A 178 -20.60 -5.65 7.99
N LEU A 179 -20.48 -4.62 8.83
CA LEU A 179 -20.87 -4.67 10.26
C LEU A 179 -22.31 -4.22 10.55
N HIS A 180 -22.98 -3.44 9.69
CA HIS A 180 -24.39 -3.05 9.87
C HIS A 180 -25.47 -3.86 9.11
N PRO A 181 -25.29 -5.11 8.64
CA PRO A 181 -26.43 -5.88 8.15
C PRO A 181 -27.34 -6.44 9.28
N VAL A 182 -27.02 -6.21 10.56
CA VAL A 182 -27.73 -6.86 11.70
C VAL A 182 -28.87 -6.01 12.29
N HIS A 183 -29.11 -4.77 11.86
CA HIS A 183 -30.13 -3.90 12.46
C HIS A 183 -31.08 -3.24 11.45
N LYS A 184 -31.58 -4.00 10.47
CA LYS A 184 -32.86 -3.70 9.80
C LYS A 184 -33.58 -4.97 9.43
#